data_AF-A0A523Y5F8-F1
#
_entry.id   AF-A0A523Y5F8-F1
#
_cell.length_a   1.000
_cell.length_b   1.000
_cell.length_c   1.000
_cell.angle_alpha   90.00
_cell.angle_beta   90.00
_cell.angle_gamma   90.00
#
_symmetry.space_group_name_H-M   'P 1'
#
loop_
_entity.id
_entity.type
_entity.pdbx_description
1 polymer ?
#
loop_
_entity_poly.entity_id
_entity_poly.type
_entity_poly.pdbx_seq_one_letter_code
_entity_poly.pdbx_strand_id
1 'polypeptide(L)' 'RLLEEAGVVVTPGTGYGRCGEGYIRLSLTAPDDRIEEGLARLSAWHSKMT' A
#
# COMPACT_ATOMS: atom_id res chain seq x y z
N ARG A 1 4.55 8.43 -4.84
CA ARG A 1 3.73 8.74 -3.65
C ARG A 1 3.88 7.70 -2.54
N LEU A 2 3.20 6.55 -2.51
CA LEU A 2 3.27 5.61 -1.37
C LEU A 2 4.69 5.17 -0.98
N LEU A 3 5.51 4.78 -1.95
CA LEU A 3 6.89 4.39 -1.69
C LEU A 3 7.74 5.54 -1.15
N GLU A 4 7.67 6.70 -1.79
CA GLU A 4 8.51 7.86 -1.47
C GLU A 4 8.07 8.58 -0.18
N GLU A 5 6.76 8.72 0.03
CA GLU A 5 6.18 9.51 1.13
C GLU A 5 5.86 8.66 2.37
N ALA A 6 5.53 7.38 2.19
CA ALA A 6 5.16 6.47 3.27
C ALA A 6 6.14 5.30 3.46
N GLY A 7 7.11 5.10 2.57
CA GLY A 7 8.02 3.96 2.64
C GLY A 7 7.31 2.61 2.46
N VAL A 8 6.19 2.57 1.74
CA VAL A 8 5.38 1.37 1.51
C VAL A 8 5.37 1.02 0.03
N VAL A 9 5.94 -0.14 -0.32
CA VAL A 9 5.85 -0.72 -1.67
C VAL A 9 4.56 -1.50 -1.80
N VAL A 10 3.82 -1.24 -2.88
CA VAL A 10 2.64 -2.01 -3.28
C VAL A 10 2.73 -2.35 -4.75
N THR A 11 2.02 -3.40 -5.17
CA THR A 11 1.88 -3.71 -6.61
C THR A 11 0.68 -2.95 -7.17
N PRO A 12 0.84 -2.09 -8.20
CA PRO A 12 -0.28 -1.44 -8.87
C PRO A 12 -1.22 -2.47 -9.48
N GLY A 13 -2.54 -2.25 -9.34
CA GLY A 13 -3.56 -3.14 -9.89
C GLY A 13 -3.57 -3.19 -11.41
N THR A 14 -3.03 -2.17 -12.08
CA THR A 14 -2.85 -2.14 -13.55
C THR A 14 -2.00 -3.30 -14.07
N GLY A 15 -1.11 -3.86 -13.24
CA GLY A 15 -0.37 -5.09 -13.56
C GLY A 15 -1.25 -6.34 -13.70
N TYR A 16 -2.50 -6.28 -13.24
CA TYR A 16 -3.50 -7.36 -13.33
C TYR A 16 -4.55 -7.12 -14.43
N GLY A 17 -4.35 -6.11 -15.28
CA GLY A 17 -5.25 -5.76 -16.38
C GLY A 17 -6.24 -4.65 -16.04
N ARG A 18 -7.12 -4.32 -17.00
CA ARG A 18 -7.99 -3.13 -16.95
C ARG A 18 -8.88 -3.07 -15.70
N CYS A 19 -9.32 -4.21 -15.20
CA CYS A 19 -10.17 -4.28 -14.00
C CYS A 19 -9.42 -3.94 -12.70
N GLY A 20 -8.09 -3.90 -12.71
CA GLY A 20 -7.28 -3.49 -11.56
C GLY A 20 -6.91 -2.00 -11.54
N GLU A 21 -7.32 -1.22 -12.55
CA GLU A 21 -7.10 0.23 -12.56
C GLU A 21 -7.73 0.89 -11.32
N GLY A 22 -6.99 1.78 -10.66
CA GLY A 22 -7.41 2.41 -9.40
C GLY A 22 -7.28 1.54 -8.13
N TYR A 23 -6.83 0.29 -8.25
CA TYR A 23 -6.59 -0.61 -7.12
C TYR A 23 -5.11 -0.88 -6.89
N ILE A 24 -4.80 -1.41 -5.71
CA ILE A 24 -3.48 -1.92 -5.33
C ILE A 24 -3.63 -3.33 -4.76
N ARG A 25 -2.56 -4.12 -4.84
CA ARG A 25 -2.47 -5.42 -4.15
C ARG A 25 -1.58 -5.28 -2.90
N LEU A 26 -2.09 -5.74 -1.77
CA LEU A 26 -1.33 -5.94 -0.54
C LEU A 26 -0.90 -7.41 -0.42
N SER A 27 0.37 -7.65 -0.06
CA SER A 27 0.86 -9.00 0.23
C SER A 27 0.72 -9.29 1.71
N LEU A 28 0.09 -10.42 2.06
CA LEU A 28 -0.07 -10.89 3.44
C LEU A 28 0.95 -11.98 3.81
N THR A 29 2.02 -12.10 3.01
CA THR A 29 3.06 -13.13 3.17
C THR A 29 4.25 -12.65 4.00
N ALA A 30 4.14 -11.46 4.61
CA ALA A 30 5.13 -10.95 5.55
C ALA A 30 4.70 -11.28 6.98
N PRO A 31 5.62 -11.29 7.96
CA PRO A 31 5.26 -11.40 9.37
C PRO A 31 4.27 -10.32 9.81
N ASP A 32 3.42 -10.64 10.80
CA ASP A 32 2.30 -9.79 11.24
C ASP A 32 2.77 -8.39 11.66
N ASP A 33 3.88 -8.28 12.40
CA ASP A 33 4.47 -7.01 12.83
C ASP A 33 4.85 -6.10 11.64
N ARG A 34 5.32 -6.69 10.53
CA ARG A 34 5.64 -5.97 9.30
C ARG A 34 4.38 -5.50 8.57
N ILE A 35 3.30 -6.30 8.61
CA ILE A 35 2.01 -5.93 8.03
C ILE A 35 1.39 -4.78 8.84
N GLU A 36 1.39 -4.88 10.17
CA GLU A 36 0.90 -3.85 11.08
C GLU A 36 1.62 -2.51 10.88
N GLU A 37 2.96 -2.52 10.84
CA GLU A 37 3.77 -1.34 10.56
C GLU A 37 3.45 -0.72 9.19
N GLY A 38 3.27 -1.55 8.16
CA GLY A 38 2.87 -1.10 6.82
C GLY A 38 1.51 -0.39 6.82
N LEU A 39 0.52 -0.98 7.51
CA LEU A 39 -0.82 -0.39 7.64
C LEU A 39 -0.80 0.91 8.45
N ALA A 40 -0.01 0.99 9.52
CA ALA A 40 0.15 2.20 10.31
C ALA A 40 0.71 3.37 9.47
N ARG A 41 1.72 3.10 8.64
CA ARG A 41 2.29 4.10 7.70
C ARG A 41 1.28 4.58 6.67
N LEU A 42 0.49 3.66 6.11
CA LEU A 42 -0.57 3.98 5.15
C LEU A 42 -1.65 4.88 5.79
N SER A 43 -2.08 4.54 7.00
CA SER A 43 -3.06 5.33 7.76
C SER A 43 -2.55 6.75 8.03
N ALA A 44 -1.32 6.87 8.57
CA ALA A 44 -0.70 8.16 8.85
C ALA A 44 -0.48 9.01 7.58
N TRP A 45 -0.15 8.39 6.45
CA TRP A 45 -0.02 9.08 5.17
C TRP A 45 -1.37 9.58 4.65
N HIS A 46 -2.42 8.76 4.72
CA HIS A 46 -3.77 9.14 4.29
C HIS A 46 -4.32 10.32 5.08
N SER A 47 -4.13 10.33 6.41
CA SER A 47 -4.53 11.45 7.28
C SER A 47 -3.82 12.76 6.98
N LYS A 48 -2.64 12.76 6.34
CA LYS A 48 -1.95 13.99 5.92
C LYS A 48 -2.49 14.56 4.61
N MET A 49 -3.26 13.77 3.86
CA MET A 49 -3.82 14.15 2.56
C MET A 49 -5.29 14.58 2.66
N THR A 50 -5.93 14.30 3.79
CA THR A 50 -7.29 14.76 4.11
C THR A 50 -7.18 16.07 4.89
#